data_AF-M3UMM7-F1
#
_entry.id   AF-M3UMM7-F1
#
_cell.length_a   1.000
_cell.length_b   1.000
_cell.length_c   1.000
_cell.angle_alpha   90.00
_cell.angle_beta   90.00
_cell.angle_gamma   90.00
#
_symmetry.space_group_name_H-M   'P 1'
#
loop_
_entity.id
_entity.type
_entity.pdbx_description
1 polymer ?
#
loop_
_entity_poly.entity_id
_entity_poly.type
_entity_poly.pdbx_seq_one_letter_code
_entity_poly.pdbx_strand_id
1 'polypeptide(L)'
;MITLILVLITLSFGRKCYYYIPYQSEPLVDTIDSAFECIEEPTISKDNKNLVINRLKRYLESYVYKDILKNPPNQIGTYHYDKVDIDKEINKINLDEGSVYEFYSQIQKLFISAKDPLLSFAILQKNEISIRNYIAYFYYFLPFNIMIDKEKHMYLIPKYYYKNAKIDVPSEIENNKNNYVKSINGDDPFELIRSFGIAFSSFKSPHAQFTNSKSSNLDNSFTQGKLLLLPLSKEYLRIPLTIQWENGESVVVRYSILKLPTPTLHDMVQDKNLLKTKEIDSDIDDLKNEYGNLNNDIYCKVSGNNINTLVIKRFNVFNNMQVLQNCVELFDSNDYPIQVILPENDGGNQILGIWIQKLLAPNYDADLISSARKSDNTEEIITKEGGIDYVDPKTCMERMLGDIKTKEMASCLRTAGEYFPYLIRKSWPYLPLIFKESYCTRKLEEWYRKPTTIKYGNVKH
;
A
#
# COMPACT_ATOMS: atom_id res chain seq x y z
N MET A 1 2.80 -10.70 -9.78
CA MET A 1 3.98 -10.26 -10.57
C MET A 1 4.02 -8.75 -10.54
N ILE A 2 5.05 -8.15 -9.92
CA ILE A 2 5.29 -6.70 -9.98
C ILE A 2 6.47 -6.51 -10.93
N THR A 3 6.18 -6.19 -12.19
CA THR A 3 7.21 -5.88 -13.18
C THR A 3 7.63 -4.42 -13.00
N LEU A 4 8.86 -4.19 -12.55
CA LEU A 4 9.40 -2.85 -12.33
C LEU A 4 9.86 -2.25 -13.67
N ILE A 5 9.21 -1.18 -14.13
CA ILE A 5 9.55 -0.52 -15.39
C ILE A 5 10.49 0.65 -15.14
N LEU A 6 11.70 0.61 -15.72
CA LEU A 6 12.60 1.77 -15.78
C LEU A 6 12.40 2.51 -17.12
N VAL A 7 11.82 3.71 -17.05
CA VAL A 7 11.76 4.67 -18.17
C VAL A 7 12.71 5.83 -17.86
N LEU A 8 13.64 6.12 -18.77
CA LEU A 8 14.45 7.33 -18.72
C LEU A 8 13.61 8.47 -19.30
N ILE A 9 13.17 9.39 -18.43
CA ILE A 9 12.40 10.57 -18.82
C ILE A 9 13.35 11.76 -18.72
N THR A 10 13.53 12.54 -19.78
CA THR A 10 14.23 13.84 -19.67
C THR A 10 13.24 14.88 -19.17
N LEU A 11 13.54 15.50 -18.03
CA LEU A 11 12.74 16.58 -17.42
C LEU A 11 13.47 17.90 -17.60
N SER A 12 12.73 18.96 -17.94
CA SER A 12 13.24 20.33 -17.83
C SER A 12 12.73 20.93 -16.52
N PHE A 13 13.65 21.43 -15.67
CA PHE A 13 13.31 22.09 -14.42
C PHE A 13 13.40 23.59 -14.61
N GLY A 14 12.32 24.31 -14.27
CA GLY A 14 12.35 25.76 -14.16
C GLY A 14 13.05 26.22 -12.86
N ARG A 15 13.32 27.54 -12.79
CA ARG A 15 14.09 28.17 -11.70
C ARG A 15 13.29 28.36 -10.40
N LYS A 16 11.96 28.19 -10.36
CA LYS A 16 11.14 28.56 -9.20
C LYS A 16 11.25 27.58 -8.05
N CYS A 17 11.51 26.30 -8.34
CA CYS A 17 11.84 25.31 -7.31
C CYS A 17 13.31 25.39 -6.81
N TYR A 18 14.15 26.28 -7.37
CA TYR A 18 15.57 26.36 -7.02
C TYR A 18 15.82 26.90 -5.59
N TYR A 19 14.86 27.62 -4.99
CA TYR A 19 14.92 28.01 -3.57
C TYR A 19 14.60 26.85 -2.60
N TYR A 20 14.37 25.64 -3.11
CA TYR A 20 14.14 24.42 -2.32
C TYR A 20 15.38 23.52 -2.20
N ILE A 21 16.56 24.15 -2.06
CA ILE A 21 17.89 23.53 -1.92
C ILE A 21 17.94 22.54 -0.71
N PRO A 22 18.78 21.49 -0.75
CA PRO A 22 19.05 20.46 0.29
C PRO A 22 19.36 20.90 1.74
N TYR A 23 19.15 22.17 2.12
CA TYR A 23 19.43 22.69 3.47
C TYR A 23 18.17 22.91 4.34
N GLN A 24 16.96 22.67 3.82
CA GLN A 24 15.80 22.54 4.71
C GLN A 24 15.95 21.24 5.48
N SER A 25 16.27 21.32 6.78
CA SER A 25 16.32 20.17 7.70
C SER A 25 14.94 19.80 8.24
N GLU A 26 13.96 20.69 8.09
CA GLU A 26 12.64 20.56 8.72
C GLU A 26 11.51 20.50 7.69
N PRO A 27 10.44 19.73 7.96
CA PRO A 27 9.22 19.76 7.17
C PRO A 27 8.57 21.16 7.18
N LEU A 28 7.99 21.56 6.03
CA LEU A 28 7.33 22.85 5.87
C LEU A 28 5.85 22.66 5.52
N VAL A 29 4.96 23.27 6.30
CA VAL A 29 3.54 23.41 5.94
C VAL A 29 3.39 24.61 5.01
N ASP A 30 2.77 24.39 3.87
CA ASP A 30 2.60 25.35 2.79
C ASP A 30 1.14 25.40 2.31
N THR A 31 0.80 26.49 1.62
CA THR A 31 -0.48 26.67 0.94
C THR A 31 -0.55 25.81 -0.31
N ILE A 32 -1.77 25.44 -0.72
CA ILE A 32 -1.99 24.72 -1.98
C ILE A 32 -1.39 25.49 -3.17
N ASP A 33 -1.53 26.82 -3.19
CA ASP A 33 -1.13 27.63 -4.34
C ASP A 33 0.38 27.68 -4.51
N SER A 34 1.11 27.96 -3.43
CA SER A 34 2.58 28.02 -3.46
C SER A 34 3.20 26.65 -3.72
N ALA A 35 2.66 25.59 -3.11
CA ALA A 35 3.15 24.23 -3.37
C ALA A 35 2.96 23.82 -4.85
N PHE A 36 1.79 24.13 -5.44
CA PHE A 36 1.51 23.77 -6.82
C PHE A 36 2.30 24.55 -7.86
N GLU A 37 2.80 25.76 -7.54
CA GLU A 37 3.79 26.43 -8.39
C GLU A 37 5.05 25.60 -8.59
N CYS A 38 5.44 24.79 -7.60
CA CYS A 38 6.58 23.88 -7.72
C CYS A 38 6.17 22.51 -8.26
N ILE A 39 5.01 21.99 -7.87
CA ILE A 39 4.55 20.66 -8.31
C ILE A 39 4.34 20.61 -9.84
N GLU A 40 3.83 21.69 -10.42
CA GLU A 40 3.48 21.73 -11.84
C GLU A 40 4.64 22.20 -12.74
N GLU A 41 5.72 22.75 -12.15
CA GLU A 41 6.86 23.32 -12.89
C GLU A 41 7.59 22.30 -13.78
N PRO A 42 7.88 21.06 -13.33
CA PRO A 42 8.59 20.10 -14.17
C PRO A 42 7.76 19.69 -15.39
N THR A 43 8.35 19.82 -16.58
CA THR A 43 7.69 19.46 -17.84
C THR A 43 8.21 18.15 -18.41
N ILE A 44 7.35 17.48 -19.18
CA ILE A 44 7.67 16.26 -19.93
C ILE A 44 7.27 16.44 -21.39
N SER A 45 8.21 16.15 -22.29
CA SER A 45 8.01 16.28 -23.74
C SER A 45 7.01 15.26 -24.27
N LYS A 46 6.39 15.61 -25.41
CA LYS A 46 5.47 14.73 -26.14
C LYS A 46 6.08 13.38 -26.49
N ASP A 47 7.33 13.34 -26.91
CA ASP A 47 8.03 12.09 -27.25
C ASP A 47 8.22 11.18 -26.03
N ASN A 48 8.54 11.75 -24.87
CA ASN A 48 8.66 10.99 -23.63
C ASN A 48 7.29 10.48 -23.15
N LYS A 49 6.24 11.30 -23.24
CA LYS A 49 4.86 10.86 -22.95
C LYS A 49 4.46 9.70 -23.86
N ASN A 50 4.72 9.81 -25.16
CA ASN A 50 4.47 8.73 -26.14
C ASN A 50 5.22 7.44 -25.78
N LEU A 51 6.50 7.53 -25.42
CA LEU A 51 7.29 6.38 -24.99
C LEU A 51 6.67 5.69 -23.77
N VAL A 52 6.28 6.46 -22.75
CA VAL A 52 5.64 5.95 -21.53
C VAL A 52 4.31 5.26 -21.87
N ILE A 53 3.42 5.92 -22.62
CA ILE A 53 2.11 5.38 -22.96
C ILE A 53 2.22 4.11 -23.82
N ASN A 54 3.11 4.08 -24.80
CA ASN A 54 3.31 2.88 -25.62
C ASN A 54 3.84 1.69 -24.80
N ARG A 55 4.73 1.94 -23.84
CA ARG A 55 5.18 0.91 -22.89
C ARG A 55 4.04 0.44 -22.00
N LEU A 56 3.27 1.37 -21.42
CA LEU A 56 2.13 1.04 -20.57
C LEU A 56 1.10 0.18 -21.30
N LYS A 57 0.76 0.51 -22.55
CA LYS A 57 -0.12 -0.30 -23.39
C LYS A 57 0.38 -1.75 -23.51
N ARG A 58 1.67 -1.94 -23.81
CA ARG A 58 2.27 -3.28 -23.89
C ARG A 58 2.17 -4.04 -22.56
N TYR A 59 2.45 -3.40 -21.43
CA TYR A 59 2.39 -4.06 -20.12
C TYR A 59 0.95 -4.38 -19.67
N LEU A 60 0.01 -3.49 -19.99
CA LEU A 60 -1.41 -3.70 -19.68
C LEU A 60 -2.01 -4.88 -20.46
N GLU A 61 -1.37 -5.37 -21.52
CA GLU A 61 -1.74 -6.66 -22.13
C GLU A 61 -1.57 -7.85 -21.18
N SER A 62 -0.73 -7.76 -20.15
CA SER A 62 -0.61 -8.80 -19.12
C SER A 62 -1.56 -8.61 -17.94
N TYR A 63 -2.33 -7.52 -17.90
CA TYR A 63 -3.22 -7.24 -16.79
C TYR A 63 -4.45 -8.16 -16.84
N VAL A 64 -4.56 -9.06 -15.86
CA VAL A 64 -5.54 -10.15 -15.85
C VAL A 64 -6.99 -9.68 -15.86
N TYR A 65 -7.29 -8.55 -15.21
CA TYR A 65 -8.65 -8.01 -15.16
C TYR A 65 -9.01 -7.13 -16.36
N LYS A 66 -8.10 -6.91 -17.33
CA LYS A 66 -8.35 -6.01 -18.46
C LYS A 66 -9.64 -6.34 -19.23
N ASP A 67 -9.82 -7.61 -19.60
CA ASP A 67 -10.99 -8.04 -20.39
C ASP A 67 -12.27 -8.06 -19.53
N ILE A 68 -12.14 -8.41 -18.23
CA ILE A 68 -13.24 -8.38 -17.25
C ILE A 68 -13.73 -6.95 -17.04
N LEU A 69 -12.84 -5.96 -16.90
CA LEU A 69 -13.24 -4.56 -16.71
C LEU A 69 -13.89 -3.99 -17.98
N LYS A 70 -13.46 -4.42 -19.16
CA LYS A 70 -14.04 -3.99 -20.43
C LYS A 70 -15.48 -4.51 -20.60
N ASN A 71 -15.70 -5.78 -20.27
CA ASN A 71 -16.99 -6.46 -20.36
C ASN A 71 -17.29 -7.18 -19.04
N PRO A 72 -17.68 -6.43 -17.98
CA PRO A 72 -17.91 -7.03 -16.67
C PRO A 72 -19.04 -8.07 -16.78
N PRO A 73 -18.89 -9.23 -16.13
CA PRO A 73 -19.88 -10.28 -16.23
C PRO A 73 -21.21 -9.79 -15.63
N ASN A 74 -22.32 -10.09 -16.31
CA ASN A 74 -23.67 -9.84 -15.79
C ASN A 74 -23.94 -10.83 -14.64
N GLN A 75 -23.41 -10.55 -13.45
CA GLN A 75 -23.69 -11.36 -12.27
C GLN A 75 -24.71 -10.67 -11.37
N ILE A 76 -25.63 -11.48 -10.84
CA ILE A 76 -26.50 -11.13 -9.71
C ILE A 76 -25.66 -11.36 -8.44
N GLY A 77 -25.16 -10.29 -7.80
CA GLY A 77 -24.33 -10.40 -6.59
C GLY A 77 -23.60 -9.10 -6.21
N THR A 78 -22.86 -9.12 -5.11
CA THR A 78 -22.19 -7.94 -4.49
C THR A 78 -20.83 -7.58 -5.09
N TYR A 79 -20.29 -8.39 -6.02
CA TYR A 79 -18.99 -8.12 -6.65
C TYR A 79 -19.17 -7.28 -7.91
N HIS A 80 -19.20 -5.95 -7.72
CA HIS A 80 -19.30 -4.99 -8.79
C HIS A 80 -17.92 -4.75 -9.43
N TYR A 81 -17.79 -5.01 -10.73
CA TYR A 81 -16.68 -4.50 -11.53
C TYR A 81 -17.17 -3.24 -12.24
N ASP A 82 -16.56 -2.10 -11.91
CA ASP A 82 -16.83 -0.88 -12.65
C ASP A 82 -16.34 -1.06 -14.09
N LYS A 83 -17.22 -0.79 -15.06
CA LYS A 83 -16.88 -0.94 -16.47
C LYS A 83 -15.80 0.09 -16.84
N VAL A 84 -14.61 -0.40 -17.18
CA VAL A 84 -13.47 0.41 -17.62
C VAL A 84 -12.84 -0.23 -18.84
N ASP A 85 -12.94 0.45 -19.99
CA ASP A 85 -12.19 0.07 -21.18
C ASP A 85 -10.81 0.73 -21.13
N ILE A 86 -9.83 0.00 -20.55
CA ILE A 86 -8.47 0.50 -20.33
C ILE A 86 -7.83 0.97 -21.64
N ASP A 87 -8.08 0.29 -22.76
CA ASP A 87 -7.54 0.68 -24.07
C ASP A 87 -8.14 2.00 -24.56
N LYS A 88 -9.43 2.21 -24.33
CA LYS A 88 -10.09 3.47 -24.66
C LYS A 88 -9.60 4.60 -23.76
N GLU A 89 -9.52 4.38 -22.45
CA GLU A 89 -9.16 5.43 -21.49
C GLU A 89 -7.69 5.84 -21.59
N ILE A 90 -6.75 4.90 -21.80
CA ILE A 90 -5.33 5.24 -21.96
C ILE A 90 -5.08 6.11 -23.20
N ASN A 91 -5.92 5.99 -24.23
CA ASN A 91 -5.85 6.80 -25.45
C ASN A 91 -6.37 8.24 -25.26
N LYS A 92 -7.05 8.55 -24.15
CA LYS A 92 -7.51 9.91 -23.83
C LYS A 92 -6.46 10.74 -23.10
N ILE A 93 -5.35 10.14 -22.66
CA ILE A 93 -4.31 10.83 -21.92
C ILE A 93 -3.67 11.90 -22.81
N ASN A 94 -3.54 13.12 -22.29
CA ASN A 94 -2.95 14.24 -23.02
C ASN A 94 -1.44 14.01 -23.27
N LEU A 95 -1.09 13.89 -24.55
CA LEU A 95 0.27 13.66 -25.03
C LEU A 95 1.02 14.95 -25.38
N ASP A 96 0.37 16.10 -25.40
CA ASP A 96 1.07 17.36 -25.68
C ASP A 96 2.04 17.70 -24.54
N GLU A 97 3.10 18.44 -24.86
CA GLU A 97 4.08 18.84 -23.86
C GLU A 97 3.40 19.62 -22.73
N GLY A 98 3.78 19.33 -21.48
CA GLY A 98 3.17 19.97 -20.32
C GLY A 98 3.68 19.40 -19.02
N SER A 99 2.93 19.61 -17.94
CA SER A 99 3.33 19.21 -16.59
C SER A 99 3.48 17.70 -16.45
N VAL A 100 4.55 17.28 -15.77
CA VAL A 100 4.75 15.89 -15.33
C VAL A 100 3.64 15.47 -14.38
N TYR A 101 3.24 16.34 -13.45
CA TYR A 101 2.22 16.05 -12.47
C TYR A 101 0.86 15.80 -13.12
N GLU A 102 0.46 16.64 -14.07
CA GLU A 102 -0.78 16.45 -14.82
C GLU A 102 -0.78 15.12 -15.60
N PHE A 103 0.31 14.84 -16.32
CA PHE A 103 0.45 13.58 -17.06
C PHE A 103 0.40 12.36 -16.14
N TYR A 104 1.11 12.41 -15.01
CA TYR A 104 1.08 11.38 -13.97
C TYR A 104 -0.33 11.17 -13.40
N SER A 105 -1.03 12.27 -13.08
CA SER A 105 -2.37 12.26 -12.51
C SER A 105 -3.38 11.56 -13.43
N GLN A 106 -3.27 11.79 -14.75
CA GLN A 106 -4.15 11.14 -15.72
C GLN A 106 -3.95 9.62 -15.77
N ILE A 107 -2.70 9.15 -15.67
CA ILE A 107 -2.40 7.71 -15.59
C ILE A 107 -2.92 7.12 -14.28
N GLN A 108 -2.66 7.77 -13.14
CA GLN A 108 -3.12 7.28 -11.84
C GLN A 108 -4.65 7.24 -11.75
N LYS A 109 -5.36 8.22 -12.32
CA LYS A 109 -6.81 8.22 -12.39
C LYS A 109 -7.37 6.99 -13.12
N LEU A 110 -6.72 6.58 -14.22
CA LEU A 110 -7.07 5.33 -14.92
C LEU A 110 -6.83 4.09 -14.05
N PHE A 111 -5.73 4.06 -13.30
CA PHE A 111 -5.40 2.89 -12.48
C PHE A 111 -6.33 2.77 -11.27
N ILE A 112 -6.69 3.90 -10.64
CA ILE A 112 -7.70 3.97 -9.59
C ILE A 112 -9.08 3.54 -10.11
N SER A 113 -9.47 3.92 -11.32
CA SER A 113 -10.77 3.55 -11.88
C SER A 113 -10.91 2.06 -12.16
N ALA A 114 -9.79 1.34 -12.36
CA ALA A 114 -9.79 -0.12 -12.48
C ALA A 114 -10.17 -0.85 -11.18
N LYS A 115 -10.24 -0.12 -10.04
CA LYS A 115 -10.54 -0.66 -8.70
C LYS A 115 -9.69 -1.89 -8.38
N ASP A 116 -8.39 -1.80 -8.66
CA ASP A 116 -7.41 -2.81 -8.27
C ASP A 116 -6.25 -2.17 -7.49
N PRO A 117 -6.11 -2.45 -6.18
CA PRO A 117 -5.02 -1.89 -5.38
C PRO A 117 -3.63 -2.43 -5.77
N LEU A 118 -3.55 -3.52 -6.55
CA LEU A 118 -2.30 -4.08 -7.06
C LEU A 118 -1.89 -3.45 -8.41
N LEU A 119 -2.80 -2.75 -9.09
CA LEU A 119 -2.49 -2.01 -10.31
C LEU A 119 -2.00 -0.60 -9.94
N SER A 120 -0.68 -0.38 -10.05
CA SER A 120 -0.06 0.90 -9.68
C SER A 120 0.92 1.39 -10.74
N PHE A 121 1.05 2.72 -10.84
CA PHE A 121 2.04 3.39 -11.68
C PHE A 121 2.91 4.32 -10.82
N ALA A 122 4.22 4.14 -10.91
CA ALA A 122 5.17 4.94 -10.15
C ALA A 122 6.28 5.47 -11.06
N ILE A 123 6.61 6.75 -10.88
CA ILE A 123 7.81 7.34 -11.48
C ILE A 123 8.97 7.00 -10.55
N LEU A 124 9.85 6.10 -11.00
CA LEU A 124 11.00 5.66 -10.21
C LEU A 124 12.18 6.61 -10.37
N GLN A 125 12.90 6.83 -9.28
CA GLN A 125 14.19 7.52 -9.30
C GLN A 125 15.27 6.59 -9.87
N LYS A 126 16.00 7.05 -10.89
CA LYS A 126 17.19 6.35 -11.39
C LYS A 126 18.43 7.15 -11.04
N ASN A 127 19.23 6.59 -10.13
CA ASN A 127 20.53 7.06 -9.65
C ASN A 127 20.52 8.42 -8.92
N GLU A 128 21.51 8.59 -8.04
CA GLU A 128 21.63 9.66 -7.05
C GLU A 128 21.71 11.08 -7.64
N ILE A 129 21.94 11.22 -8.96
CA ILE A 129 22.33 12.51 -9.56
C ILE A 129 21.27 13.11 -10.48
N SER A 130 20.41 12.36 -11.19
CA SER A 130 19.73 12.97 -12.35
C SER A 130 18.23 13.21 -12.29
N ILE A 131 17.41 12.54 -11.48
CA ILE A 131 15.96 12.87 -11.43
C ILE A 131 15.39 12.56 -10.06
N ARG A 132 15.23 13.59 -9.22
CA ARG A 132 14.47 13.47 -7.96
C ARG A 132 13.00 13.29 -8.34
N ASN A 133 12.33 12.25 -7.83
CA ASN A 133 10.86 12.17 -7.91
C ASN A 133 10.30 13.22 -6.93
N TYR A 134 10.24 14.46 -7.39
CA TYR A 134 9.89 15.62 -6.56
C TYR A 134 8.48 15.51 -5.97
N ILE A 135 7.55 14.83 -6.67
CA ILE A 135 6.17 14.59 -6.22
C ILE A 135 6.14 13.76 -4.93
N ALA A 136 7.15 12.90 -4.71
CA ALA A 136 7.24 12.04 -3.53
C ALA A 136 7.34 12.80 -2.20
N TYR A 137 7.64 14.09 -2.22
CA TYR A 137 7.86 14.89 -1.01
C TYR A 137 6.66 15.77 -0.63
N PHE A 138 5.57 15.73 -1.39
CA PHE A 138 4.37 16.52 -1.13
C PHE A 138 3.24 15.64 -0.59
N TYR A 139 2.73 16.04 0.57
CA TYR A 139 1.60 15.41 1.23
C TYR A 139 0.49 16.44 1.41
N TYR A 140 -0.76 16.10 1.13
CA TYR A 140 -1.90 16.91 1.56
C TYR A 140 -2.38 16.44 2.93
N PHE A 141 -2.98 17.34 3.70
CA PHE A 141 -3.64 16.97 4.96
C PHE A 141 -4.71 17.99 5.37
N LEU A 142 -5.63 17.55 6.22
CA LEU A 142 -6.55 18.34 7.03
C LEU A 142 -6.06 18.38 8.50
N PRO A 143 -6.39 19.43 9.29
CA PRO A 143 -5.91 19.60 10.67
C PRO A 143 -6.59 18.65 11.68
N PHE A 144 -7.19 17.56 11.22
CA PHE A 144 -7.84 16.54 12.04
C PHE A 144 -7.78 15.16 11.40
N ASN A 145 -8.05 14.13 12.21
CA ASN A 145 -8.35 12.77 11.80
C ASN A 145 -9.81 12.43 12.12
N ILE A 146 -10.35 11.39 11.49
CA ILE A 146 -11.75 10.97 11.67
C ILE A 146 -11.83 9.75 12.58
N MET A 147 -12.51 9.88 13.72
CA MET A 147 -12.93 8.76 14.56
C MET A 147 -14.42 8.49 14.36
N ILE A 148 -14.81 7.21 14.34
CA ILE A 148 -16.22 6.81 14.33
C ILE A 148 -16.39 5.81 15.46
N ASP A 149 -17.35 6.05 16.34
CA ASP A 149 -17.63 5.16 17.46
C ASP A 149 -18.54 3.98 17.05
N LYS A 150 -18.92 3.15 18.03
CA LYS A 150 -19.80 1.99 17.80
C LYS A 150 -21.25 2.38 17.52
N GLU A 151 -21.66 3.58 17.93
CA GLU A 151 -23.00 4.14 17.72
C GLU A 151 -23.12 4.88 16.38
N LYS A 152 -22.03 4.93 15.60
CA LYS A 152 -21.91 5.60 14.31
C LYS A 152 -21.97 7.12 14.43
N HIS A 153 -21.41 7.67 15.50
CA HIS A 153 -21.11 9.09 15.59
C HIS A 153 -19.70 9.38 15.07
N MET A 154 -19.56 10.45 14.29
CA MET A 154 -18.27 10.92 13.78
C MET A 154 -17.69 12.00 14.70
N TYR A 155 -16.43 11.85 15.07
CA TYR A 155 -15.65 12.84 15.81
C TYR A 155 -14.43 13.26 15.01
N LEU A 156 -14.04 14.53 15.14
CA LEU A 156 -12.80 15.04 14.57
C LEU A 156 -11.74 15.11 15.67
N ILE A 157 -10.70 14.30 15.53
CA ILE A 157 -9.58 14.28 16.46
C ILE A 157 -8.53 15.28 15.98
N PRO A 158 -8.18 16.30 16.78
CA PRO A 158 -7.13 17.24 16.42
C PRO A 158 -5.82 16.58 15.97
N LYS A 159 -5.23 17.11 14.89
CA LYS A 159 -3.94 16.67 14.37
C LYS A 159 -2.88 17.71 14.71
N TYR A 160 -2.25 17.59 15.88
CA TYR A 160 -1.19 18.51 16.33
C TYR A 160 0.12 18.37 15.56
N TYR A 161 0.39 17.17 15.04
CA TYR A 161 1.60 16.84 14.33
C TYR A 161 1.31 15.98 13.10
N TYR A 162 2.06 16.21 12.02
CA TYR A 162 2.04 15.35 10.84
C TYR A 162 3.44 15.24 10.24
N LYS A 163 3.98 14.01 10.17
CA LYS A 163 5.37 13.71 9.75
C LYS A 163 6.41 14.67 10.36
N ASN A 164 6.34 14.83 11.69
CA ASN A 164 7.19 15.72 12.51
C ASN A 164 6.99 17.23 12.31
N ALA A 165 6.05 17.66 11.47
CA ALA A 165 5.65 19.06 11.37
C ALA A 165 4.59 19.38 12.43
N LYS A 166 4.76 20.50 13.14
CA LYS A 166 3.70 21.06 14.00
C LYS A 166 2.60 21.64 13.12
N ILE A 167 1.35 21.34 13.44
CA ILE A 167 0.17 21.79 12.71
C ILE A 167 -0.60 22.80 13.53
N ASP A 168 -1.07 23.85 12.88
CA ASP A 168 -1.99 24.82 13.48
C ASP A 168 -3.42 24.26 13.37
N VAL A 169 -4.00 23.90 14.52
CA VAL A 169 -5.34 23.34 14.59
C VAL A 169 -6.33 24.44 14.98
N PRO A 170 -7.40 24.68 14.20
CA PRO A 170 -8.44 25.63 14.55
C PRO A 170 -9.05 25.36 15.93
N SER A 171 -9.28 26.42 16.72
CA SER A 171 -9.81 26.33 18.08
C SER A 171 -11.15 25.60 18.16
N GLU A 172 -11.98 25.74 17.13
CA GLU A 172 -13.29 25.11 17.02
C GLU A 172 -13.16 23.58 16.95
N ILE A 173 -12.12 23.06 16.30
CA ILE A 173 -11.83 21.62 16.27
C ILE A 173 -11.38 21.14 17.66
N GLU A 174 -10.54 21.91 18.36
CA GLU A 174 -10.12 21.59 19.73
C GLU A 174 -11.29 21.54 20.71
N ASN A 175 -12.10 22.59 20.69
CA ASN A 175 -13.25 22.77 21.59
C ASN A 175 -14.31 21.66 21.37
N ASN A 176 -14.39 21.13 20.14
CA ASN A 176 -15.39 20.15 19.75
C ASN A 176 -14.85 18.73 19.54
N LYS A 177 -13.64 18.41 20.01
CA LYS A 177 -13.07 17.04 19.86
C LYS A 177 -13.91 15.92 20.45
N ASN A 178 -14.78 16.24 21.41
CA ASN A 178 -15.70 15.31 22.07
C ASN A 178 -17.17 15.49 21.62
N ASN A 179 -17.45 16.40 20.71
CA ASN A 179 -18.78 16.60 20.12
C ASN A 179 -18.82 15.91 18.76
N TYR A 180 -19.94 15.25 18.45
CA TYR A 180 -20.07 14.61 17.15
C TYR A 180 -20.39 15.64 16.06
N VAL A 181 -19.88 15.37 14.87
CA VAL A 181 -20.10 16.17 13.68
C VAL A 181 -21.52 15.92 13.20
N LYS A 182 -22.28 17.01 13.03
CA LYS A 182 -23.63 17.00 12.49
C LYS A 182 -23.62 16.92 10.96
N SER A 183 -22.80 17.76 10.33
CA SER A 183 -22.69 17.81 8.87
C SER A 183 -21.32 18.30 8.42
N ILE A 184 -20.95 17.92 7.19
CA ILE A 184 -19.83 18.52 6.45
C ILE A 184 -20.38 19.00 5.11
N ASN A 185 -20.20 20.28 4.81
CA ASN A 185 -20.80 20.99 3.67
C ASN A 185 -22.34 20.93 3.63
N GLY A 186 -22.97 20.76 4.80
CA GLY A 186 -24.43 20.62 4.92
C GLY A 186 -24.97 19.21 4.68
N ASP A 187 -24.12 18.27 4.27
CA ASP A 187 -24.47 16.87 4.04
C ASP A 187 -24.10 15.98 5.24
N ASP A 188 -24.65 14.76 5.25
CA ASP A 188 -24.24 13.70 6.17
C ASP A 188 -22.71 13.51 6.09
N PRO A 189 -21.97 13.55 7.22
CA PRO A 189 -20.52 13.55 7.21
C PRO A 189 -19.92 12.24 6.64
N PHE A 190 -20.66 11.13 6.66
CA PHE A 190 -20.24 9.86 6.06
C PHE A 190 -20.34 9.88 4.54
N GLU A 191 -21.24 10.66 3.94
CA GLU A 191 -21.39 10.75 2.48
C GLU A 191 -20.15 11.36 1.82
N LEU A 192 -19.47 12.28 2.51
CA LEU A 192 -18.20 12.84 2.02
C LEU A 192 -17.11 11.76 1.93
N ILE A 193 -17.00 10.89 2.95
CA ILE A 193 -16.03 9.78 2.97
C ILE A 193 -16.39 8.76 1.89
N ARG A 194 -17.68 8.41 1.74
CA ARG A 194 -18.15 7.50 0.69
C ARG A 194 -17.84 8.03 -0.70
N SER A 195 -18.15 9.30 -0.95
CA SER A 195 -17.90 9.97 -2.23
C SER A 195 -16.41 10.03 -2.55
N PHE A 196 -15.56 10.32 -1.55
CA PHE A 196 -14.10 10.26 -1.70
C PHE A 196 -13.64 8.84 -2.04
N GLY A 197 -14.14 7.82 -1.34
CA GLY A 197 -13.79 6.42 -1.59
C GLY A 197 -14.20 5.94 -2.98
N ILE A 198 -15.39 6.32 -3.44
CA ILE A 198 -15.86 6.03 -4.80
C ILE A 198 -14.96 6.69 -5.84
N ALA A 199 -14.57 7.95 -5.62
CA ALA A 199 -13.75 8.69 -6.58
C ALA A 199 -12.28 8.26 -6.61
N PHE A 200 -11.69 7.95 -5.45
CA PHE A 200 -10.24 7.91 -5.28
C PHE A 200 -9.68 6.60 -4.71
N SER A 201 -10.51 5.72 -4.17
CA SER A 201 -10.05 4.42 -3.68
C SER A 201 -9.91 3.41 -4.82
N SER A 202 -8.82 2.65 -4.80
CA SER A 202 -8.57 1.52 -5.70
C SER A 202 -9.23 0.22 -5.24
N PHE A 203 -9.99 0.22 -4.14
CA PHE A 203 -10.69 -0.98 -3.67
C PHE A 203 -12.05 -1.18 -4.35
N LYS A 204 -12.46 -2.43 -4.59
CA LYS A 204 -13.75 -2.78 -5.21
C LYS A 204 -14.94 -2.68 -4.25
N SER A 205 -14.76 -3.14 -3.01
CA SER A 205 -15.85 -3.20 -2.02
C SER A 205 -16.13 -1.82 -1.43
N PRO A 206 -17.40 -1.38 -1.35
CA PRO A 206 -17.76 -0.12 -0.67
C PRO A 206 -17.22 -0.01 0.77
N HIS A 207 -17.18 -1.13 1.49
CA HIS A 207 -16.64 -1.16 2.85
C HIS A 207 -15.13 -0.89 2.87
N ALA A 208 -14.38 -1.49 1.94
CA ALA A 208 -12.94 -1.27 1.83
C ALA A 208 -12.62 0.15 1.33
N GLN A 209 -13.43 0.68 0.40
CA GLN A 209 -13.33 2.07 -0.05
C GLN A 209 -13.51 3.03 1.13
N PHE A 210 -14.59 2.88 1.90
CA PHE A 210 -14.86 3.70 3.07
C PHE A 210 -13.76 3.59 4.13
N THR A 211 -13.30 2.37 4.44
CA THR A 211 -12.28 2.12 5.46
C THR A 211 -10.94 2.74 5.08
N ASN A 212 -10.51 2.59 3.82
CA ASN A 212 -9.32 3.25 3.31
C ASN A 212 -9.46 4.78 3.41
N SER A 213 -10.54 5.32 2.87
CA SER A 213 -10.77 6.77 2.83
C SER A 213 -10.86 7.43 4.21
N LYS A 214 -11.38 6.73 5.21
CA LYS A 214 -11.43 7.19 6.60
C LYS A 214 -10.08 7.14 7.33
N SER A 215 -9.14 6.30 6.89
CA SER A 215 -7.95 5.95 7.68
C SER A 215 -7.16 7.19 8.11
N SER A 216 -6.69 7.19 9.36
CA SER A 216 -5.78 8.21 9.90
C SER A 216 -4.31 7.91 9.64
N ASN A 217 -4.01 6.70 9.12
CA ASN A 217 -2.64 6.18 9.03
C ASN A 217 -2.19 6.01 7.58
N LEU A 218 -3.13 5.89 6.64
CA LEU A 218 -2.81 5.66 5.24
C LEU A 218 -2.49 6.97 4.51
N ASP A 219 -1.42 6.94 3.71
CA ASP A 219 -0.96 8.07 2.89
C ASP A 219 -1.76 8.20 1.56
N ASN A 220 -3.02 7.78 1.54
CA ASN A 220 -3.96 7.91 0.40
C ASN A 220 -5.43 8.03 0.88
N SER A 221 -5.63 8.60 2.07
CA SER A 221 -6.94 8.76 2.71
C SER A 221 -7.53 10.15 2.47
N PHE A 222 -8.78 10.38 2.89
CA PHE A 222 -9.42 11.69 2.78
C PHE A 222 -8.68 12.75 3.61
N THR A 223 -8.37 12.48 4.88
CA THR A 223 -7.78 13.50 5.76
C THR A 223 -6.29 13.74 5.54
N GLN A 224 -5.61 12.85 4.82
CA GLN A 224 -4.19 12.98 4.49
C GLN A 224 -3.76 12.02 3.39
N GLY A 225 -2.75 12.42 2.63
CA GLY A 225 -2.07 11.50 1.74
C GLY A 225 -0.90 12.10 1.00
N LYS A 226 -0.17 11.24 0.29
CA LYS A 226 0.98 11.57 -0.53
C LYS A 226 0.51 11.80 -1.96
N LEU A 227 0.87 12.92 -2.58
CA LEU A 227 0.47 13.22 -3.96
C LEU A 227 1.04 12.22 -4.98
N LEU A 228 2.12 11.50 -4.61
CA LEU A 228 2.61 10.37 -5.40
C LEU A 228 1.60 9.20 -5.41
N LEU A 229 0.95 8.90 -4.29
CA LEU A 229 0.02 7.77 -4.23
C LEU A 229 -1.37 8.15 -4.74
N LEU A 230 -1.82 9.35 -4.37
CA LEU A 230 -3.09 9.91 -4.80
C LEU A 230 -2.89 11.35 -5.29
N PRO A 231 -2.68 11.56 -6.60
CA PRO A 231 -2.45 12.89 -7.14
C PRO A 231 -3.76 13.67 -7.26
N LEU A 232 -4.19 14.29 -6.16
CA LEU A 232 -5.36 15.16 -6.12
C LEU A 232 -5.08 16.45 -6.93
N SER A 233 -6.10 16.94 -7.64
CA SER A 233 -5.94 18.18 -8.41
C SER A 233 -5.86 19.39 -7.48
N LYS A 234 -5.24 20.47 -7.97
CA LYS A 234 -5.18 21.76 -7.27
C LYS A 234 -6.59 22.26 -6.93
N GLU A 235 -7.51 22.12 -7.87
CA GLU A 235 -8.91 22.53 -7.73
C GLU A 235 -9.61 21.75 -6.62
N TYR A 236 -9.42 20.43 -6.57
CA TYR A 236 -9.99 19.60 -5.50
C TYR A 236 -9.51 20.05 -4.12
N LEU A 237 -8.19 20.24 -3.97
CA LEU A 237 -7.57 20.63 -2.70
C LEU A 237 -7.93 22.06 -2.25
N ARG A 238 -8.35 22.93 -3.17
CA ARG A 238 -8.79 24.29 -2.86
C ARG A 238 -10.20 24.37 -2.28
N ILE A 239 -11.02 23.32 -2.46
CA ILE A 239 -12.41 23.31 -1.99
C ILE A 239 -12.41 23.37 -0.45
N PRO A 240 -12.97 24.43 0.16
CA PRO A 240 -13.10 24.50 1.61
C PRO A 240 -14.15 23.49 2.10
N LEU A 241 -13.97 23.00 3.34
CA LEU A 241 -14.93 22.15 4.02
C LEU A 241 -15.57 22.94 5.17
N THR A 242 -16.89 23.04 5.16
CA THR A 242 -17.67 23.65 6.25
C THR A 242 -18.13 22.55 7.18
N ILE A 243 -17.63 22.52 8.41
CA ILE A 243 -17.98 21.51 9.40
C ILE A 243 -18.96 22.15 10.39
N GLN A 244 -20.02 21.44 10.73
CA GLN A 244 -20.94 21.85 11.79
C GLN A 244 -21.06 20.73 12.83
N TRP A 245 -20.97 21.08 14.10
CA TRP A 245 -21.23 20.18 15.23
C TRP A 245 -22.65 20.35 15.75
N GLU A 246 -23.08 19.42 16.59
CA GLU A 246 -24.45 19.36 17.10
C GLU A 246 -24.80 20.47 18.07
N ASN A 247 -23.80 21.02 18.76
CA ASN A 247 -23.94 22.22 19.57
C ASN A 247 -24.15 23.49 18.73
N GLY A 248 -24.14 23.38 17.40
CA GLY A 248 -24.38 24.48 16.46
C GLY A 248 -23.13 25.26 16.06
N GLU A 249 -21.98 25.00 16.68
CA GLU A 249 -20.70 25.61 16.29
C GLU A 249 -20.29 25.11 14.89
N SER A 250 -19.60 25.96 14.13
CA SER A 250 -19.11 25.61 12.80
C SER A 250 -17.74 26.20 12.52
N VAL A 251 -16.99 25.53 11.64
CA VAL A 251 -15.67 25.97 11.18
C VAL A 251 -15.53 25.72 9.69
N VAL A 252 -14.76 26.57 9.01
CA VAL A 252 -14.34 26.33 7.63
C VAL A 252 -12.86 25.96 7.63
N VAL A 253 -12.54 24.77 7.12
CA VAL A 253 -11.16 24.30 6.97
C VAL A 253 -10.79 24.14 5.50
N ARG A 254 -9.50 24.07 5.23
CA ARG A 254 -8.93 23.80 3.90
C ARG A 254 -7.84 22.76 4.02
N TYR A 255 -7.54 22.09 2.91
CA TYR A 255 -6.32 21.30 2.83
C TYR A 255 -5.09 22.21 2.87
N SER A 256 -4.03 21.70 3.49
CA SER A 256 -2.68 22.24 3.42
C SER A 256 -1.75 21.23 2.77
N ILE A 257 -0.63 21.70 2.23
CA ILE A 257 0.43 20.82 1.73
C ILE A 257 1.55 20.78 2.76
N LEU A 258 1.89 19.59 3.22
CA LEU A 258 3.16 19.34 3.90
C LEU A 258 4.21 18.96 2.88
N LYS A 259 5.31 19.70 2.89
CA LYS A 259 6.51 19.39 2.13
C LYS A 259 7.56 18.78 3.06
N LEU A 260 8.04 17.60 2.72
CA LEU A 260 9.17 17.00 3.41
C LEU A 260 10.50 17.53 2.84
N PRO A 261 11.53 17.67 3.68
CA PRO A 261 12.86 18.00 3.20
C PRO A 261 13.35 16.91 2.24
N THR A 262 14.02 17.30 1.15
CA THR A 262 14.66 16.30 0.29
C THR A 262 15.81 15.66 1.07
N PRO A 263 15.83 14.32 1.24
CA PRO A 263 16.88 13.61 1.93
C PRO A 263 18.25 13.96 1.37
N THR A 264 19.26 14.01 2.25
CA THR A 264 20.65 14.11 1.80
C THR A 264 21.04 12.80 1.09
N LEU A 265 22.14 12.80 0.31
CA LEU A 265 22.65 11.61 -0.38
C LEU A 265 22.75 10.38 0.55
N HIS A 266 22.96 10.60 1.84
CA HIS A 266 23.07 9.56 2.87
C HIS A 266 21.74 8.89 3.23
N ASP A 267 20.63 9.61 3.11
CA ASP A 267 19.28 9.15 3.41
C ASP A 267 18.63 8.43 2.20
N MET A 268 19.15 8.67 0.99
CA MET A 268 18.64 8.15 -0.29
C MET A 268 18.79 6.61 -0.45
N VAL A 269 19.66 5.96 0.32
CA VAL A 269 19.74 4.48 0.37
C VAL A 269 18.48 3.88 1.02
N GLN A 270 17.72 4.66 1.79
CA GLN A 270 16.46 4.24 2.41
C GLN A 270 15.24 4.37 1.49
N ASP A 271 15.32 5.17 0.42
CA ASP A 271 14.20 5.56 -0.44
C ASP A 271 13.75 4.51 -1.47
N LYS A 272 14.47 3.38 -1.59
CA LYS A 272 13.98 2.22 -2.36
C LYS A 272 12.65 1.66 -1.84
N ASN A 273 12.22 2.08 -0.65
CA ASN A 273 10.97 1.70 -0.01
C ASN A 273 9.82 2.72 -0.15
N LEU A 274 9.95 3.81 -0.93
CA LEU A 274 8.91 4.87 -1.04
C LEU A 274 7.55 4.43 -1.61
N LEU A 275 7.45 3.23 -2.18
CA LEU A 275 6.21 2.57 -2.64
C LEU A 275 5.64 1.57 -1.63
N LYS A 276 6.39 1.25 -0.57
CA LYS A 276 5.81 0.68 0.64
C LYS A 276 5.32 1.87 1.44
N THR A 277 4.03 1.92 1.75
CA THR A 277 3.50 2.78 2.80
C THR A 277 4.47 2.70 3.99
N LYS A 278 5.17 3.81 4.29
CA LYS A 278 5.99 3.88 5.51
C LYS A 278 5.02 3.77 6.67
N GLU A 279 4.85 2.54 7.18
CA GLU A 279 4.42 2.32 8.55
C GLU A 279 5.45 2.99 9.46
N ILE A 280 4.98 4.00 10.18
CA ILE A 280 5.43 4.37 11.52
C ILE A 280 6.96 4.58 11.65
N ASP A 281 7.41 5.80 11.35
CA ASP A 281 8.49 6.39 12.13
C ASP A 281 7.87 6.85 13.46
N SER A 282 8.09 6.07 14.51
CA SER A 282 8.11 6.58 15.87
C SER A 282 9.01 5.68 16.70
N ASP A 283 10.10 6.24 17.20
CA ASP A 283 10.63 5.86 18.52
C ASP A 283 9.43 5.64 19.44
N ILE A 284 9.23 4.43 20.00
CA ILE A 284 8.52 4.16 21.26
C ILE A 284 8.74 2.67 21.57
N ASP A 285 9.51 2.42 22.63
CA ASP A 285 9.82 1.12 23.23
C ASP A 285 8.61 0.41 23.88
N ASP A 286 7.36 0.88 23.72
CA ASP A 286 6.21 0.30 24.44
C ASP A 286 4.84 0.58 23.76
N LEU A 287 4.61 0.04 22.56
CA LEU A 287 3.24 -0.01 22.01
C LEU A 287 2.67 -1.44 22.12
N LYS A 288 1.92 -1.68 23.20
CA LYS A 288 0.93 -2.76 23.29
C LYS A 288 -0.43 -2.18 22.98
N ASN A 289 -1.13 -2.71 21.98
CA ASN A 289 -2.57 -2.46 21.83
C ASN A 289 -3.39 -3.57 22.52
N GLU A 290 -4.72 -3.51 22.46
CA GLU A 290 -5.61 -4.55 23.03
C GLU A 290 -5.29 -5.96 22.52
N TYR A 291 -4.65 -6.03 21.36
CA TYR A 291 -4.27 -7.28 20.71
C TYR A 291 -2.91 -7.78 21.22
N GLY A 292 -1.85 -6.96 21.36
CA GLY A 292 -0.53 -7.41 21.86
C GLY A 292 0.66 -6.57 21.39
N ASN A 293 1.87 -7.16 21.40
CA ASN A 293 3.12 -6.49 20.99
C ASN A 293 3.06 -6.09 19.50
N LEU A 294 3.27 -4.81 19.20
CA LEU A 294 3.22 -4.31 17.83
C LEU A 294 4.36 -4.83 16.93
N ASN A 295 5.47 -5.32 17.49
CA ASN A 295 6.69 -5.64 16.72
C ASN A 295 6.64 -6.96 15.95
N ASN A 296 5.69 -7.84 16.25
CA ASN A 296 5.56 -9.14 15.57
C ASN A 296 4.43 -9.14 14.54
N ASP A 297 4.73 -9.66 13.35
CA ASP A 297 3.78 -9.84 12.24
C ASP A 297 2.70 -10.90 12.59
N ILE A 298 3.08 -11.91 13.38
CA ILE A 298 2.19 -12.93 13.96
C ILE A 298 2.51 -13.09 15.44
N TYR A 299 1.48 -13.25 16.28
CA TYR A 299 1.64 -13.73 17.65
C TYR A 299 0.34 -14.36 18.15
N CYS A 300 0.43 -15.04 19.29
CA CYS A 300 -0.69 -15.71 19.93
C CYS A 300 -0.68 -15.52 21.44
N LYS A 301 -1.86 -15.63 22.04
CA LYS A 301 -2.06 -15.61 23.50
C LYS A 301 -3.31 -16.39 23.87
N VAL A 302 -3.44 -16.76 25.14
CA VAL A 302 -4.72 -17.15 25.74
C VAL A 302 -5.34 -15.89 26.35
N SER A 303 -6.48 -15.46 25.83
CA SER A 303 -7.22 -14.31 26.34
C SER A 303 -7.96 -14.68 27.63
N GLY A 304 -8.25 -13.69 28.49
CA GLY A 304 -8.82 -13.90 29.84
C GLY A 304 -10.17 -14.63 29.90
N ASN A 305 -10.86 -14.78 28.75
CA ASN A 305 -12.10 -15.54 28.62
C ASN A 305 -11.87 -17.00 28.18
N ASN A 306 -10.66 -17.56 28.37
CA ASN A 306 -10.28 -18.89 27.89
C ASN A 306 -10.50 -19.03 26.38
N ILE A 307 -9.88 -18.13 25.61
CA ILE A 307 -9.92 -18.15 24.14
C ILE A 307 -8.48 -18.12 23.65
N ASN A 308 -8.11 -19.09 22.81
CA ASN A 308 -6.85 -19.07 22.07
C ASN A 308 -6.94 -17.99 20.98
N THR A 309 -6.12 -16.95 21.06
CA THR A 309 -6.15 -15.84 20.11
C THR A 309 -4.91 -15.88 19.24
N LEU A 310 -5.09 -15.99 17.91
CA LEU A 310 -4.06 -15.82 16.90
C LEU A 310 -4.24 -14.47 16.21
N VAL A 311 -3.23 -13.60 16.27
CA VAL A 311 -3.26 -12.29 15.60
C VAL A 311 -2.26 -12.29 14.46
N ILE A 312 -2.72 -11.93 13.26
CA ILE A 312 -1.93 -11.93 12.03
C ILE A 312 -2.05 -10.53 11.40
N LYS A 313 -0.99 -9.72 11.53
CA LYS A 313 -0.91 -8.39 10.92
C LYS A 313 -0.43 -8.45 9.47
N ARG A 314 0.47 -9.37 9.14
CA ARG A 314 1.03 -9.52 7.79
C ARG A 314 1.48 -10.95 7.56
N PHE A 315 1.38 -11.42 6.32
CA PHE A 315 1.91 -12.72 5.92
C PHE A 315 3.40 -12.62 5.54
N ASN A 316 4.27 -12.56 6.53
CA ASN A 316 5.73 -12.55 6.32
C ASN A 316 6.38 -13.89 6.67
N VAL A 317 7.11 -14.51 5.75
CA VAL A 317 7.63 -15.87 5.96
C VAL A 317 8.81 -15.90 6.95
N PHE A 318 9.70 -14.91 6.90
CA PHE A 318 11.05 -15.05 7.46
C PHE A 318 11.13 -15.04 9.00
N ASN A 319 10.14 -14.43 9.66
CA ASN A 319 10.09 -14.28 11.12
C ASN A 319 9.01 -15.14 11.79
N ASN A 320 8.07 -15.68 11.02
CA ASN A 320 6.80 -16.13 11.59
C ASN A 320 6.69 -17.65 11.76
N MET A 321 7.57 -18.45 11.17
CA MET A 321 7.45 -19.92 11.26
C MET A 321 7.68 -20.46 12.67
N GLN A 322 8.71 -19.98 13.37
CA GLN A 322 8.97 -20.37 14.76
C GLN A 322 7.87 -19.86 15.69
N VAL A 323 7.39 -18.63 15.46
CA VAL A 323 6.30 -18.07 16.26
C VAL A 323 5.02 -18.87 16.05
N LEU A 324 4.72 -19.27 14.81
CA LEU A 324 3.57 -20.10 14.48
C LEU A 324 3.66 -21.48 15.15
N GLN A 325 4.84 -22.10 15.20
CA GLN A 325 5.05 -23.36 15.94
C GLN A 325 4.76 -23.20 17.44
N ASN A 326 5.29 -22.15 18.07
CA ASN A 326 5.01 -21.87 19.48
C ASN A 326 3.51 -21.62 19.71
N CYS A 327 2.81 -21.03 18.73
CA CYS A 327 1.36 -20.86 18.79
C CYS A 327 0.60 -22.18 18.71
N VAL A 328 1.06 -23.12 17.88
CA VAL A 328 0.50 -24.48 17.84
C VAL A 328 0.67 -25.16 19.19
N GLU A 329 1.87 -25.14 19.76
CA GLU A 329 2.13 -25.74 21.08
C GLU A 329 1.26 -25.13 22.18
N LEU A 330 1.08 -23.81 22.15
CA LEU A 330 0.20 -23.11 23.09
C LEU A 330 -1.26 -23.56 22.92
N PHE A 331 -1.76 -23.62 21.69
CA PHE A 331 -3.15 -23.99 21.43
C PHE A 331 -3.40 -25.47 21.72
N ASP A 332 -2.44 -26.36 21.45
CA ASP A 332 -2.50 -27.79 21.77
C ASP A 332 -2.44 -28.10 23.27
N SER A 333 -2.05 -27.12 24.10
CA SER A 333 -1.97 -27.29 25.55
C SER A 333 -3.33 -27.21 26.26
N ASN A 334 -4.39 -26.83 25.55
CA ASN A 334 -5.73 -26.65 26.09
C ASN A 334 -6.81 -26.88 25.02
N ASP A 335 -8.07 -27.01 25.44
CA ASP A 335 -9.20 -27.25 24.52
C ASP A 335 -10.03 -25.97 24.25
N TYR A 336 -9.42 -24.79 24.39
CA TYR A 336 -10.13 -23.52 24.23
C TYR A 336 -10.40 -23.19 22.76
N PRO A 337 -11.53 -22.52 22.45
CA PRO A 337 -11.82 -22.10 21.08
C PRO A 337 -10.74 -21.15 20.56
N ILE A 338 -10.46 -21.26 19.26
CA ILE A 338 -9.49 -20.40 18.58
C ILE A 338 -10.22 -19.24 17.91
N GLN A 339 -9.78 -18.02 18.20
CA GLN A 339 -10.13 -16.79 17.51
C GLN A 339 -8.95 -16.31 16.66
N VAL A 340 -9.22 -15.94 15.41
CA VAL A 340 -8.24 -15.33 14.53
C VAL A 340 -8.59 -13.86 14.32
N ILE A 341 -7.61 -12.97 14.49
CA ILE A 341 -7.75 -11.52 14.33
C ILE A 341 -6.79 -11.07 13.24
N LEU A 342 -7.32 -10.36 12.23
CA LEU A 342 -6.58 -9.82 11.09
C LEU A 342 -6.62 -8.28 11.11
N PRO A 343 -5.97 -7.61 12.08
CA PRO A 343 -6.08 -6.16 12.20
C PRO A 343 -5.23 -5.49 11.13
N GLU A 344 -5.86 -4.64 10.30
CA GLU A 344 -5.20 -3.84 9.26
C GLU A 344 -4.23 -4.65 8.36
N ASN A 345 -4.57 -5.92 8.11
CA ASN A 345 -3.68 -6.82 7.40
C ASN A 345 -3.55 -6.46 5.92
N ASP A 346 -2.34 -6.11 5.49
CA ASP A 346 -2.03 -5.65 4.13
C ASP A 346 -1.64 -6.77 3.16
N GLY A 347 -1.77 -8.03 3.59
CA GLY A 347 -1.46 -9.21 2.80
C GLY A 347 -0.03 -9.71 3.00
N GLY A 348 0.62 -10.12 1.91
CA GLY A 348 1.98 -10.67 1.92
C GLY A 348 2.08 -12.01 1.19
N ASN A 349 2.80 -12.95 1.79
CA ASN A 349 3.11 -14.24 1.19
C ASN A 349 1.91 -15.20 1.16
N GLN A 350 1.49 -15.57 -0.05
CA GLN A 350 0.38 -16.49 -0.30
C GLN A 350 0.57 -17.89 0.33
N ILE A 351 1.79 -18.41 0.36
CA ILE A 351 2.09 -19.77 0.86
C ILE A 351 1.91 -19.83 2.38
N LEU A 352 2.36 -18.80 3.10
CA LEU A 352 2.12 -18.70 4.54
C LEU A 352 0.61 -18.64 4.86
N GLY A 353 -0.16 -17.92 4.05
CA GLY A 353 -1.62 -17.89 4.17
C GLY A 353 -2.23 -19.29 4.05
N ILE A 354 -1.82 -20.06 3.03
CA ILE A 354 -2.24 -21.45 2.83
C ILE A 354 -1.84 -22.33 4.02
N TRP A 355 -0.64 -22.16 4.57
CA TRP A 355 -0.17 -22.95 5.71
C TRP A 355 -0.95 -22.67 6.98
N ILE A 356 -1.23 -21.40 7.27
CA ILE A 356 -2.08 -21.02 8.40
C ILE A 356 -3.48 -21.59 8.22
N GLN A 357 -4.03 -21.57 6.99
CA GLN A 357 -5.32 -22.19 6.70
C GLN A 357 -5.29 -23.71 6.94
N LYS A 358 -4.26 -24.42 6.45
CA LYS A 358 -4.09 -25.87 6.69
C LYS A 358 -3.84 -26.20 8.16
N LEU A 359 -3.22 -25.29 8.91
CA LEU A 359 -2.99 -25.45 10.35
C LEU A 359 -4.29 -25.31 11.15
N LEU A 360 -5.14 -24.36 10.76
CA LEU A 360 -6.44 -24.14 11.40
C LEU A 360 -7.52 -25.10 10.90
N ALA A 361 -7.40 -25.60 9.67
CA ALA A 361 -8.36 -26.50 9.04
C ALA A 361 -7.64 -27.61 8.26
N PRO A 362 -7.03 -28.60 8.95
CA PRO A 362 -6.18 -29.61 8.32
C PRO A 362 -6.92 -30.52 7.33
N ASN A 363 -8.24 -30.63 7.47
CA ASN A 363 -9.09 -31.42 6.58
C ASN A 363 -9.59 -30.63 5.36
N TYR A 364 -9.22 -29.35 5.21
CA TYR A 364 -9.65 -28.51 4.10
C TYR A 364 -8.59 -28.47 3.00
N ASP A 365 -9.01 -28.68 1.76
CA ASP A 365 -8.17 -28.48 0.58
C ASP A 365 -7.95 -26.97 0.36
N ALA A 366 -6.88 -26.46 0.95
CA ALA A 366 -6.40 -25.11 0.68
C ALA A 366 -5.49 -25.14 -0.56
N ASP A 367 -6.10 -24.98 -1.73
CA ASP A 367 -5.42 -24.87 -3.02
C ASP A 367 -5.46 -23.43 -3.55
N LEU A 368 -4.35 -23.00 -4.16
CA LEU A 368 -4.26 -21.71 -4.83
C LEU A 368 -4.47 -21.91 -6.33
N ILE A 369 -5.59 -21.40 -6.83
CA ILE A 369 -5.85 -21.33 -8.27
C ILE A 369 -5.49 -19.94 -8.75
N SER A 370 -4.50 -19.85 -9.65
CA SER A 370 -4.11 -18.60 -10.29
C SER A 370 -4.44 -18.64 -11.78
N SER A 371 -4.66 -17.46 -12.38
CA SER A 371 -4.87 -17.31 -13.81
C SER A 371 -4.05 -16.14 -14.33
N ALA A 372 -3.53 -16.26 -15.54
CA ALA A 372 -2.79 -15.22 -16.22
C ALA A 372 -3.38 -14.97 -17.61
N ARG A 373 -3.40 -13.71 -18.05
CA ARG A 373 -3.84 -13.34 -19.39
C ARG A 373 -2.77 -13.70 -20.41
N LYS A 374 -3.13 -14.43 -21.48
CA LYS A 374 -2.16 -14.75 -22.53
C LYS A 374 -1.76 -13.46 -23.29
N SER A 375 -0.47 -13.13 -23.26
CA SER A 375 0.14 -12.05 -24.03
C SER A 375 1.63 -12.32 -24.18
N ASP A 376 2.28 -11.72 -25.18
CA ASP A 376 3.74 -11.84 -25.37
C ASP A 376 4.51 -11.46 -24.10
N ASN A 377 4.06 -10.41 -23.40
CA ASN A 377 4.69 -9.97 -22.16
C ASN A 377 4.47 -10.96 -21.00
N THR A 378 3.32 -11.62 -20.93
CA THR A 378 3.08 -12.67 -19.93
C THR A 378 3.91 -13.91 -20.21
N GLU A 379 4.04 -14.30 -21.47
CA GLU A 379 4.88 -15.41 -21.89
C GLU A 379 6.36 -15.15 -21.61
N GLU A 380 6.83 -13.94 -21.91
CA GLU A 380 8.19 -13.47 -21.59
C GLU A 380 8.48 -13.56 -20.08
N ILE A 381 7.55 -13.12 -19.24
CA ILE A 381 7.75 -13.14 -17.78
C ILE A 381 7.65 -14.56 -17.21
N ILE A 382 6.67 -15.37 -17.63
CA ILE A 382 6.55 -16.78 -17.21
C ILE A 382 7.83 -17.55 -17.54
N THR A 383 8.39 -17.32 -18.73
CA THR A 383 9.64 -17.95 -19.18
C THR A 383 10.86 -17.47 -18.39
N LYS A 384 10.95 -16.16 -18.09
CA LYS A 384 12.11 -15.57 -17.39
C LYS A 384 12.10 -15.74 -15.87
N GLU A 385 10.92 -15.71 -15.25
CA GLU A 385 10.75 -15.70 -13.78
C GLU A 385 10.27 -17.05 -13.22
N GLY A 386 10.31 -18.10 -14.03
CA GLY A 386 9.98 -19.47 -13.62
C GLY A 386 8.52 -19.59 -13.18
N GLY A 387 7.60 -19.40 -14.11
CA GLY A 387 6.17 -19.69 -13.94
C GLY A 387 5.84 -21.16 -14.16
N ILE A 388 6.62 -22.05 -13.56
CA ILE A 388 6.53 -23.51 -13.71
C ILE A 388 5.15 -24.08 -13.31
N ASP A 389 4.44 -23.40 -12.40
CA ASP A 389 3.13 -23.82 -11.91
C ASP A 389 1.99 -23.43 -12.89
N TYR A 390 2.29 -22.63 -13.92
CA TYR A 390 1.32 -22.30 -14.95
C TYR A 390 1.27 -23.39 -16.00
N VAL A 391 0.16 -24.13 -15.99
CA VAL A 391 -0.17 -25.11 -17.02
C VAL A 391 -0.93 -24.45 -18.17
N ASP A 392 -0.74 -24.95 -19.39
CA ASP A 392 -1.65 -24.62 -20.47
C ASP A 392 -3.03 -25.26 -20.19
N PRO A 393 -4.13 -24.50 -20.14
CA PRO A 393 -5.43 -25.04 -19.76
C PRO A 393 -6.01 -26.02 -20.80
N LYS A 394 -5.49 -26.06 -22.04
CA LYS A 394 -5.95 -27.00 -23.08
C LYS A 394 -5.16 -28.30 -23.07
N THR A 395 -3.86 -28.25 -22.82
CA THR A 395 -2.99 -29.44 -22.88
C THR A 395 -2.61 -29.98 -21.51
N CYS A 396 -2.88 -29.22 -20.44
CA CYS A 396 -2.41 -29.46 -19.07
C CYS A 396 -0.88 -29.61 -18.96
N MET A 397 -0.14 -29.21 -20.00
CA MET A 397 1.31 -29.27 -20.00
C MET A 397 1.87 -28.08 -19.23
N GLU A 398 2.80 -28.37 -18.33
CA GLU A 398 3.61 -27.37 -17.67
C GLU A 398 4.41 -26.56 -18.71
N ARG A 399 4.45 -25.24 -18.50
CA ARG A 399 5.32 -24.35 -19.26
C ARG A 399 6.70 -24.35 -18.57
N MET A 400 7.54 -25.37 -18.88
CA MET A 400 8.91 -25.59 -18.35
C MET A 400 9.82 -24.33 -18.39
N LEU A 401 10.91 -24.13 -17.63
CA LEU A 401 11.65 -24.84 -16.56
C LEU A 401 12.43 -23.74 -15.78
N GLY A 402 12.03 -23.42 -14.55
CA GLY A 402 12.83 -22.61 -13.64
C GLY A 402 13.05 -23.42 -12.37
N ASP A 403 14.30 -23.57 -11.93
CA ASP A 403 14.58 -24.27 -10.68
C ASP A 403 14.00 -23.46 -9.49
N ILE A 404 13.04 -24.07 -8.79
CA ILE A 404 12.32 -23.49 -7.65
C ILE A 404 13.30 -22.95 -6.62
N LYS A 405 14.39 -23.70 -6.36
CA LYS A 405 15.40 -23.33 -5.38
C LYS A 405 16.11 -22.04 -5.76
N THR A 406 16.41 -21.83 -7.04
CA THR A 406 17.09 -20.60 -7.50
C THR A 406 16.17 -19.38 -7.42
N LYS A 407 14.86 -19.52 -7.64
CA LYS A 407 13.88 -18.42 -7.52
C LYS A 407 13.69 -17.96 -6.09
N GLU A 408 13.51 -18.90 -5.17
CA GLU A 408 13.33 -18.61 -3.75
C GLU A 408 14.62 -18.09 -3.11
N MET A 409 15.76 -18.63 -3.55
CA MET A 409 17.07 -18.08 -3.21
C MET A 409 17.19 -16.63 -3.70
N ALA A 410 16.87 -16.34 -4.96
CA ALA A 410 16.92 -14.98 -5.51
C ALA A 410 15.91 -14.02 -4.84
N SER A 411 14.75 -14.53 -4.39
CA SER A 411 13.78 -13.77 -3.60
C SER A 411 14.34 -13.44 -2.21
N CYS A 412 14.87 -14.44 -1.51
CA CYS A 412 15.47 -14.28 -0.19
C CYS A 412 16.67 -13.32 -0.25
N LEU A 413 17.58 -13.47 -1.21
CA LEU A 413 18.74 -12.58 -1.37
C LEU A 413 18.34 -11.12 -1.57
N ARG A 414 17.20 -10.87 -2.26
CA ARG A 414 16.64 -9.53 -2.45
C ARG A 414 16.03 -8.94 -1.18
N THR A 415 15.29 -9.75 -0.42
CA THR A 415 14.35 -9.26 0.59
C THR A 415 14.84 -9.46 2.03
N ALA A 416 15.66 -10.47 2.30
CA ALA A 416 16.12 -10.83 3.65
C ALA A 416 16.81 -9.68 4.37
N GLY A 417 17.56 -8.85 3.64
CA GLY A 417 18.22 -7.66 4.18
C GLY A 417 17.28 -6.67 4.86
N GLU A 418 16.07 -6.54 4.34
CA GLU A 418 15.10 -5.51 4.73
C GLU A 418 14.56 -5.72 6.15
N TYR A 419 14.68 -6.93 6.70
CA TYR A 419 14.06 -7.38 7.95
C TYR A 419 15.04 -7.53 9.11
N PHE A 420 16.32 -7.24 8.89
CA PHE A 420 17.30 -7.23 9.96
C PHE A 420 17.20 -5.96 10.81
N PRO A 421 17.64 -6.00 12.09
CA PRO A 421 17.86 -4.80 12.90
C PRO A 421 18.69 -3.77 12.12
N TYR A 422 18.42 -2.48 12.36
CA TYR A 422 18.95 -1.35 11.58
C TYR A 422 20.42 -1.49 11.17
N LEU A 423 21.29 -1.86 12.11
CA LEU A 423 22.72 -2.03 11.89
C LEU A 423 23.04 -3.14 10.86
N ILE A 424 22.40 -4.31 10.99
CA ILE A 424 22.62 -5.46 10.11
C ILE A 424 21.95 -5.22 8.74
N ARG A 425 20.79 -4.56 8.70
CA ARG A 425 20.14 -4.14 7.45
C ARG A 425 21.04 -3.23 6.62
N LYS A 426 21.75 -2.30 7.27
CA LYS A 426 22.72 -1.41 6.61
C LYS A 426 23.92 -2.18 6.05
N SER A 427 24.35 -3.23 6.73
CA SER A 427 25.46 -4.09 6.31
C SER A 427 25.08 -5.09 5.23
N TRP A 428 23.80 -5.48 5.14
CA TRP A 428 23.34 -6.56 4.25
C TRP A 428 23.80 -6.40 2.81
N PRO A 429 23.64 -5.24 2.12
CA PRO A 429 24.12 -5.08 0.74
C PRO A 429 25.62 -5.39 0.59
N TYR A 430 26.41 -5.10 1.62
CA TYR A 430 27.87 -5.23 1.65
C TYR A 430 28.37 -6.59 2.15
N LEU A 431 27.49 -7.45 2.69
CA LEU A 431 27.88 -8.79 3.10
C LEU A 431 28.31 -9.62 1.87
N PRO A 432 29.36 -10.45 2.00
CA PRO A 432 29.76 -11.36 0.95
C PRO A 432 28.61 -12.28 0.53
N LEU A 433 28.52 -12.57 -0.77
CA LEU A 433 27.43 -13.37 -1.36
C LEU A 433 27.26 -14.72 -0.64
N ILE A 434 28.37 -15.38 -0.29
CA ILE A 434 28.40 -16.66 0.42
C ILE A 434 27.63 -16.60 1.76
N PHE A 435 27.75 -15.50 2.52
CA PHE A 435 27.01 -15.36 3.78
C PHE A 435 25.51 -15.17 3.54
N LYS A 436 25.15 -14.40 2.51
CA LYS A 436 23.75 -14.19 2.13
C LYS A 436 23.12 -15.48 1.65
N GLU A 437 23.82 -16.24 0.81
CA GLU A 437 23.39 -17.55 0.31
C GLU A 437 23.28 -18.55 1.46
N SER A 438 24.25 -18.63 2.36
CA SER A 438 24.17 -19.51 3.54
C SER A 438 22.98 -19.18 4.44
N TYR A 439 22.75 -17.89 4.73
CA TYR A 439 21.58 -17.44 5.48
C TYR A 439 20.28 -17.83 4.77
N CYS A 440 20.18 -17.57 3.47
CA CYS A 440 19.00 -17.88 2.69
C CYS A 440 18.76 -19.38 2.56
N THR A 441 19.80 -20.20 2.37
CA THR A 441 19.70 -21.66 2.35
C THR A 441 19.14 -22.17 3.67
N ARG A 442 19.67 -21.72 4.81
CA ARG A 442 19.15 -22.12 6.13
C ARG A 442 17.70 -21.69 6.32
N LYS A 443 17.34 -20.48 5.88
CA LYS A 443 15.96 -19.99 5.95
C LYS A 443 15.00 -20.76 5.04
N LEU A 444 15.46 -21.17 3.86
CA LEU A 444 14.69 -22.02 2.96
C LEU A 444 14.55 -23.43 3.54
N GLU A 445 15.57 -23.99 4.19
CA GLU A 445 15.49 -25.27 4.89
C GLU A 445 14.51 -25.22 6.07
N GLU A 446 14.52 -24.13 6.85
CA GLU A 446 13.49 -23.86 7.87
C GLU A 446 12.10 -23.76 7.24
N TRP A 447 12.00 -23.14 6.06
CA TRP A 447 10.75 -23.00 5.32
C TRP A 447 10.22 -24.35 4.85
N TYR A 448 11.02 -25.19 4.21
CA TYR A 448 10.59 -26.53 3.77
C TYR A 448 10.21 -27.49 4.92
N ARG A 449 10.48 -27.14 6.18
CA ARG A 449 9.94 -27.88 7.33
C ARG A 449 8.48 -27.49 7.58
N LYS A 450 7.59 -28.37 7.14
CA LYS A 450 6.14 -28.26 7.37
C LYS A 450 5.87 -28.07 8.88
N PRO A 451 5.11 -27.03 9.30
CA PRO A 451 4.71 -26.88 10.70
C PRO A 451 3.79 -28.05 11.10
N THR A 452 3.88 -28.44 12.37
CA THR A 452 2.95 -29.41 12.96
C THR A 452 1.54 -28.82 12.97
N THR A 453 0.54 -29.64 12.64
CA THR A 453 -0.87 -29.27 12.70
C THR A 453 -1.35 -29.19 14.16
N ILE A 454 -2.32 -28.33 14.44
CA ILE A 454 -3.00 -28.27 15.75
C ILE A 454 -3.75 -29.58 16.00
N LYS A 455 -3.72 -30.08 17.23
CA LYS A 455 -4.52 -31.22 17.68
C LYS A 455 -6.00 -30.84 17.78
N TYR A 456 -6.83 -31.48 16.99
CA TYR A 456 -8.29 -31.41 17.14
C TYR A 456 -8.81 -32.65 17.89
N GLY A 457 -8.92 -32.55 19.21
CA GLY A 457 -9.38 -33.66 20.06
C GLY A 457 -8.50 -34.90 19.95
N ASN A 458 -9.10 -36.10 19.86
CA ASN A 458 -8.38 -37.37 19.76
C ASN A 458 -7.90 -37.72 18.33
N VAL A 459 -8.01 -36.79 17.38
CA VAL A 459 -7.60 -37.03 16.00
C VAL A 459 -6.07 -36.88 15.89
N LYS A 460 -5.36 -37.99 15.67
CA LYS A 460 -3.97 -37.96 15.22
C LYS A 460 -3.94 -37.47 13.77
N HIS A 461 -3.39 -36.28 13.54
CA HIS A 461 -3.14 -35.71 12.22
C HIS A 461 -1.84 -36.22 11.60
#